data_AF-A0A8T0DD35-F1
#
_entry.id   AF-A0A8T0DD35-F1
#
_cell.length_a   1.000
_cell.length_b   1.000
_cell.length_c   1.000
_cell.angle_alpha   90.00
_cell.angle_beta   90.00
_cell.angle_gamma   90.00
#
_symmetry.space_group_name_H-M   'P 1'
#
loop_
_entity.id
_entity.type
_entity.pdbx_description
1 polymer ?
#
loop_
_entity_poly.entity_id
_entity_poly.type
_entity_poly.pdbx_seq_one_letter_code
_entity_poly.pdbx_strand_id
1 'polypeptide(L)'
;MLNTTEMNDDFDFTTKGMAIGGVDERGKMLVTSTRDPNRKAGRHCMNILKSIFTQIGLLLILVAYLFGGGYLFRSLELSNEYSECLQKYEAYNKKLNFSASRVIGLVDSQIGPKTTVQQVRDVLQEFASELFILDFKADKDCAEIVNTSTGAKWNLANAIYFCATVITTIGYGHITPSTFWGRISCIIYGVIGIPMMLIYLAVIGNLLAKAFRTIYVNIICCRCFYDTFRRKRQKHRERLLKWEQALRQHEEDEARRRGLPVPPPKVSCYFHISGFMASSNPITAVRT
;
A
#
# COMPACT_ATOMS: atom_id res chain seq x y z
N MET A 1 14.91 -28.93 -34.53
CA MET A 1 13.47 -29.06 -34.84
C MET A 1 12.71 -28.30 -33.78
N LEU A 2 12.30 -27.07 -34.12
CA LEU A 2 11.30 -26.31 -33.36
C LEU A 2 9.97 -27.03 -33.52
N ASN A 3 9.19 -27.19 -32.45
CA ASN A 3 7.75 -27.21 -32.65
C ASN A 3 7.02 -26.52 -31.49
N THR A 4 6.38 -25.44 -31.88
CA THR A 4 5.48 -24.54 -31.18
C THR A 4 4.18 -25.27 -30.83
N THR A 5 3.75 -25.19 -29.57
CA THR A 5 2.37 -25.52 -29.18
C THR A 5 1.51 -24.28 -29.33
N GLU A 6 0.81 -24.19 -30.45
CA GLU A 6 -0.32 -23.27 -30.68
C GLU A 6 -1.54 -23.77 -29.86
N MET A 7 -2.14 -22.87 -29.08
CA MET A 7 -3.49 -23.06 -28.52
C MET A 7 -4.50 -22.54 -29.54
N ASN A 8 -5.27 -23.45 -30.14
CA ASN A 8 -6.46 -23.12 -30.93
C ASN A 8 -7.64 -22.84 -29.98
N ASP A 9 -8.13 -21.60 -30.01
CA ASP A 9 -9.42 -21.21 -29.45
C ASP A 9 -10.52 -21.43 -30.51
N ASP A 10 -11.20 -22.58 -30.45
CA ASP A 10 -12.49 -22.78 -31.11
C ASP A 10 -13.60 -22.39 -30.13
N PHE A 11 -14.21 -21.22 -30.34
CA PHE A 11 -15.40 -20.79 -29.60
C PHE A 11 -16.53 -20.49 -30.57
N ASP A 12 -17.31 -21.54 -30.83
CA ASP A 12 -18.52 -21.59 -31.65
C ASP A 12 -19.61 -20.63 -31.12
N PHE A 13 -20.24 -19.90 -32.04
CA PHE A 13 -21.28 -18.91 -31.77
C PHE A 13 -22.54 -19.29 -32.54
N THR A 14 -23.42 -20.07 -31.93
CA THR A 14 -24.79 -20.27 -32.42
C THR A 14 -25.83 -20.21 -31.30
N THR A 15 -26.18 -19.00 -30.86
CA THR A 15 -27.45 -18.75 -30.17
C THR A 15 -28.55 -18.49 -31.21
N LYS A 16 -29.33 -19.53 -31.54
CA LYS A 16 -30.63 -19.38 -32.21
C LYS A 16 -31.62 -18.71 -31.26
N GLY A 17 -31.89 -17.43 -31.45
CA GLY A 17 -33.05 -16.74 -30.88
C GLY A 17 -34.24 -16.81 -31.85
N MET A 18 -35.32 -17.49 -31.47
CA MET A 18 -36.61 -17.40 -32.15
C MET A 18 -37.13 -15.95 -32.06
N ALA A 19 -37.32 -15.29 -33.20
CA ALA A 19 -38.03 -14.03 -33.31
C ALA A 19 -39.42 -14.30 -33.90
N ILE A 20 -40.48 -14.04 -33.13
CA ILE A 20 -41.85 -13.93 -33.66
C ILE A 20 -42.09 -12.44 -33.92
N GLY A 21 -42.03 -12.03 -35.18
CA GLY A 21 -42.31 -10.65 -35.61
C GLY A 21 -43.78 -10.49 -36.01
N GLY A 22 -44.51 -9.59 -35.36
CA GLY A 22 -45.85 -9.16 -35.78
C GLY A 22 -45.77 -8.08 -36.86
N VAL A 23 -46.57 -8.21 -37.92
CA VAL A 23 -46.67 -7.29 -39.06
C VAL A 23 -47.98 -6.48 -38.94
N ASP A 24 -47.92 -5.16 -39.17
CA ASP A 24 -49.12 -4.29 -39.33
C ASP A 24 -49.75 -4.51 -40.72
N GLU A 25 -51.07 -4.35 -40.86
CA GLU A 25 -51.87 -4.49 -42.10
C GLU A 25 -51.35 -3.69 -43.32
N ARG A 26 -50.43 -2.73 -43.15
CA ARG A 26 -49.75 -2.00 -44.25
C ARG A 26 -48.37 -2.55 -44.65
N GLY A 27 -47.99 -3.74 -44.17
CA GLY A 27 -46.82 -4.47 -44.65
C GLY A 27 -45.45 -3.87 -44.29
N LYS A 28 -45.36 -2.98 -43.30
CA LYS A 28 -44.09 -2.44 -42.81
C LYS A 28 -43.59 -3.23 -41.60
N MET A 29 -42.33 -3.67 -41.66
CA MET A 29 -41.64 -4.35 -40.57
C MET A 29 -41.46 -3.39 -39.38
N LEU A 30 -42.08 -3.70 -38.24
CA LEU A 30 -41.83 -2.98 -36.99
C LEU A 30 -40.42 -3.34 -36.52
N VAL A 31 -39.47 -2.41 -36.65
CA VAL A 31 -38.11 -2.58 -36.13
C VAL A 31 -38.17 -2.58 -34.60
N THR A 32 -38.24 -3.77 -34.01
CA THR A 32 -38.08 -3.92 -32.56
C THR A 32 -36.60 -3.75 -32.22
N SER A 33 -36.28 -2.62 -31.60
CA SER A 33 -34.98 -2.34 -31.01
C SER A 33 -34.75 -3.28 -29.82
N THR A 34 -34.02 -4.37 -30.03
CA THR A 34 -33.47 -5.17 -28.92
C THR A 34 -32.27 -4.42 -28.34
N ARG A 35 -32.52 -3.60 -27.31
CA ARG A 35 -31.47 -3.16 -26.39
C ARG A 35 -31.02 -4.37 -25.58
N ASP A 36 -29.80 -4.83 -25.81
CA ASP A 36 -29.13 -5.79 -24.95
C ASP A 36 -28.88 -5.17 -23.56
N PRO A 37 -29.48 -5.67 -22.46
CA PRO A 37 -29.43 -5.01 -21.16
C PRO A 37 -28.20 -5.39 -20.33
N ASN A 38 -27.20 -6.12 -20.85
CA ASN A 38 -26.17 -6.72 -19.99
C ASN A 38 -24.72 -6.44 -20.37
N ARG A 39 -24.33 -5.15 -20.49
CA ARG A 39 -22.91 -4.78 -20.34
C ARG A 39 -22.53 -4.83 -18.87
N LYS A 40 -22.08 -6.01 -18.40
CA LYS A 40 -21.57 -6.23 -17.03
C LYS A 40 -20.35 -5.36 -16.73
N ALA A 41 -20.58 -4.16 -16.19
CA ALA A 41 -19.53 -3.23 -15.75
C ALA A 41 -18.77 -3.68 -14.47
N GLY A 42 -19.00 -4.89 -13.96
CA GLY A 42 -18.37 -5.41 -12.72
C GLY A 42 -17.39 -6.58 -12.91
N ARG A 43 -17.24 -7.12 -14.12
CA ARG A 43 -16.46 -8.36 -14.34
C ARG A 43 -14.95 -8.15 -14.12
N HIS A 44 -14.45 -6.94 -14.39
CA HIS A 44 -13.03 -6.61 -14.21
C HIS A 44 -12.65 -6.48 -12.73
N CYS A 45 -13.54 -5.94 -11.90
CA CYS A 45 -13.34 -5.76 -10.45
C CYS A 45 -13.33 -7.11 -9.71
N MET A 46 -14.26 -8.02 -10.03
CA MET A 46 -14.28 -9.37 -9.45
C MET A 46 -13.05 -10.21 -9.82
N ASN A 47 -12.47 -10.03 -11.01
CA ASN A 47 -11.25 -10.73 -11.41
C ASN A 47 -10.01 -10.20 -10.70
N ILE A 48 -9.95 -8.88 -10.43
CA ILE A 48 -8.90 -8.28 -9.61
C ILE A 48 -9.01 -8.79 -8.16
N LEU A 49 -10.23 -8.83 -7.60
CA LEU A 49 -10.48 -9.32 -6.24
C LEU A 49 -10.08 -10.80 -6.08
N LYS A 50 -10.42 -11.66 -7.05
CA LYS A 50 -9.97 -13.06 -7.08
C LYS A 50 -8.45 -13.20 -7.23
N SER A 51 -7.82 -12.31 -8.01
CA SER A 51 -6.35 -12.30 -8.17
C SER A 51 -5.61 -11.81 -6.91
N ILE A 52 -6.25 -11.07 -6.02
CA ILE A 52 -5.69 -10.63 -4.73
C ILE A 52 -5.80 -11.77 -3.70
N PHE A 53 -6.90 -12.53 -3.73
CA PHE A 53 -7.14 -13.62 -2.77
C PHE A 53 -6.07 -14.71 -2.79
N THR A 54 -5.54 -15.06 -3.96
CA THR A 54 -4.42 -16.01 -4.09
C THR A 54 -3.10 -15.49 -3.51
N GLN A 55 -2.94 -14.16 -3.38
CA GLN A 55 -1.74 -13.53 -2.85
C GLN A 55 -1.75 -13.43 -1.32
N ILE A 56 -2.94 -13.41 -0.72
CA ILE A 56 -3.11 -13.44 0.74
C ILE A 56 -2.45 -14.70 1.32
N GLY A 57 -2.54 -15.84 0.63
CA GLY A 57 -1.90 -17.08 1.06
C GLY A 57 -0.37 -16.97 1.18
N LEU A 58 0.29 -16.44 0.15
CA LEU A 58 1.75 -16.27 0.15
C LEU A 58 2.19 -15.22 1.20
N LEU A 59 1.42 -14.14 1.36
CA LEU A 59 1.64 -13.14 2.39
C LEU A 59 1.53 -13.76 3.80
N LEU A 60 0.51 -14.58 4.04
CA LEU A 60 0.31 -15.24 5.33
C LEU A 60 1.46 -16.20 5.65
N ILE A 61 1.96 -16.94 4.66
CA ILE A 61 3.13 -17.81 4.83
C ILE A 61 4.37 -16.98 5.19
N LEU A 62 4.60 -15.85 4.50
CA LEU A 62 5.72 -14.97 4.79
C LEU A 62 5.62 -14.36 6.20
N VAL A 63 4.42 -13.90 6.58
CA VAL A 63 4.15 -13.37 7.93
C VAL A 63 4.40 -14.46 8.97
N ALA A 64 3.85 -15.66 8.80
CA ALA A 64 4.10 -16.78 9.71
C ALA A 64 5.60 -17.11 9.83
N TYR A 65 6.34 -17.06 8.72
CA TYR A 65 7.80 -17.25 8.71
C TYR A 65 8.53 -16.19 9.55
N LEU A 66 8.13 -14.92 9.43
CA LEU A 66 8.69 -13.81 10.22
C LEU A 66 8.40 -13.95 11.72
N PHE A 67 7.16 -14.30 12.08
CA PHE A 67 6.79 -14.51 13.48
C PHE A 67 7.49 -15.73 14.08
N GLY A 68 7.60 -16.82 13.31
CA GLY A 68 8.33 -18.03 13.72
C GLY A 68 9.82 -17.76 13.92
N GLY A 69 10.46 -17.05 12.98
CA GLY A 69 11.84 -16.60 13.12
C GLY A 69 12.03 -15.67 14.31
N GLY A 70 11.14 -14.71 14.50
CA GLY A 70 11.19 -13.78 15.63
C GLY A 70 11.11 -14.49 16.98
N TYR A 71 10.24 -15.50 17.10
CA TYR A 71 10.15 -16.35 18.29
C TYR A 71 11.44 -17.16 18.50
N LEU A 72 12.00 -17.75 17.44
CA LEU A 72 13.25 -18.52 17.49
C LEU A 72 14.44 -17.67 17.94
N PHE A 73 14.69 -16.51 17.33
CA PHE A 73 15.84 -15.69 17.72
C PHE A 73 15.68 -15.09 19.11
N ARG A 74 14.44 -14.72 19.49
CA ARG A 74 14.17 -14.29 20.87
C ARG A 74 14.50 -15.39 21.87
N SER A 75 14.11 -16.64 21.62
CA SER A 75 14.39 -17.73 22.57
C SER A 75 15.87 -18.06 22.67
N LEU A 76 16.64 -17.92 21.59
CA LEU A 76 18.08 -18.18 21.56
C LEU A 76 18.92 -17.06 22.17
N GLU A 77 18.54 -15.79 21.98
CA GLU A 77 19.40 -14.64 22.30
C GLU A 77 18.99 -13.91 23.59
N LEU A 78 17.74 -14.01 24.05
CA LEU A 78 17.26 -13.26 25.21
C LEU A 78 18.02 -13.62 26.50
N SER A 79 18.31 -14.90 26.72
CA SER A 79 19.08 -15.34 27.89
C SER A 79 20.53 -14.85 27.83
N ASN A 80 21.13 -14.88 26.63
CA ASN A 80 22.49 -14.39 26.42
C ASN A 80 22.59 -12.88 26.65
N GLU A 81 21.61 -12.11 26.15
CA GLU A 81 21.52 -10.67 26.37
C GLU A 81 21.46 -10.33 27.86
N TYR A 82 20.66 -11.07 28.64
CA TYR A 82 20.57 -10.89 30.08
C TYR A 82 21.90 -11.17 30.80
N SER A 83 22.55 -12.29 30.48
CA SER A 83 23.86 -12.62 31.08
C SER A 83 24.96 -11.62 30.69
N GLU A 84 24.96 -11.12 29.46
CA GLU A 84 25.92 -10.12 29.00
C GLU A 84 25.73 -8.78 29.73
N CYS A 85 24.46 -8.40 29.98
CA CYS A 85 24.14 -7.22 30.78
C CYS A 85 24.69 -7.33 32.21
N LEU A 86 24.44 -8.47 32.88
CA LEU A 86 24.93 -8.71 34.23
C LEU A 86 26.46 -8.66 34.30
N GLN A 87 27.15 -9.30 33.34
CA GLN A 87 28.61 -9.28 33.30
C GLN A 87 29.16 -7.86 33.13
N LYS A 88 28.55 -7.06 32.24
CA LYS A 88 28.92 -5.64 32.06
C LYS A 88 28.64 -4.81 33.30
N TYR A 89 27.52 -5.05 33.97
CA TYR A 89 27.15 -4.38 35.22
C TYR A 89 28.15 -4.68 36.35
N GLU A 90 28.58 -5.94 36.52
CA GLU A 90 29.61 -6.31 37.49
C GLU A 90 30.97 -5.68 37.17
N ALA A 91 31.37 -5.69 35.89
CA ALA A 91 32.58 -5.04 35.43
C ALA A 91 32.55 -3.52 35.69
N TYR A 92 31.40 -2.88 35.43
CA TYR A 92 31.16 -1.47 35.74
C TYR A 92 31.33 -1.19 37.24
N ASN A 93 30.66 -1.95 38.10
CA ASN A 93 30.73 -1.75 39.56
C ASN A 93 32.15 -1.99 40.09
N LYS A 94 32.88 -2.95 39.54
CA LYS A 94 34.29 -3.18 39.90
C LYS A 94 35.16 -1.96 39.57
N LYS A 95 34.98 -1.37 38.39
CA LYS A 95 35.71 -0.17 37.97
C LYS A 95 35.30 1.05 38.79
N LEU A 96 34.01 1.21 39.06
CA LEU A 96 33.48 2.30 39.88
C LEU A 96 34.02 2.24 41.32
N ASN A 97 33.96 1.08 41.96
CA ASN A 97 34.46 0.90 43.32
C ASN A 97 35.99 1.12 43.39
N PHE A 98 36.73 0.62 42.41
CA PHE A 98 38.18 0.86 42.33
C PHE A 98 38.52 2.35 42.20
N SER A 99 37.85 3.06 41.29
CA SER A 99 38.03 4.50 41.11
C SER A 99 37.61 5.30 42.35
N ALA A 100 36.50 4.93 42.99
CA ALA A 100 36.03 5.55 44.22
C ALA A 100 37.05 5.39 45.36
N SER A 101 37.60 4.19 45.56
CA SER A 101 38.65 3.94 46.57
C SER A 101 39.91 4.77 46.30
N ARG A 102 40.31 4.92 45.03
CA ARG A 102 41.44 5.79 44.66
C ARG A 102 41.17 7.26 44.96
N VAL A 103 39.99 7.76 44.64
CA VAL A 103 39.59 9.15 44.94
C VAL A 103 39.59 9.40 46.44
N ILE A 104 39.01 8.49 47.24
CA ILE A 104 39.00 8.61 48.70
C ILE A 104 40.43 8.64 49.25
N GLY A 105 41.32 7.75 48.80
CA GLY A 105 42.72 7.73 49.24
C GLY A 105 43.49 9.01 48.88
N LEU A 106 43.22 9.61 47.71
CA LEU A 106 43.81 10.89 47.32
C LEU A 106 43.33 12.04 48.21
N VAL A 107 42.04 12.08 48.55
CA VAL A 107 41.48 13.11 49.43
C VAL A 107 42.01 12.98 50.86
N ASP A 108 42.17 11.76 51.36
CA ASP A 108 42.65 11.47 52.71
C ASP A 108 44.16 11.77 52.89
N SER A 109 44.94 11.73 51.79
CA SER A 109 46.39 11.97 51.82
C SER A 109 46.82 13.40 52.21
N GLN A 110 45.86 14.32 52.45
CA GLN A 110 46.09 15.74 52.80
C GLN A 110 47.10 16.47 51.89
N ILE A 111 47.20 16.04 50.64
CA ILE A 111 47.95 16.73 49.59
C ILE A 111 47.29 18.10 49.34
N GLY A 112 48.09 19.12 48.99
CA GLY A 112 47.60 20.47 48.75
C GLY A 112 46.42 20.52 47.75
N PRO A 113 45.48 21.47 47.88
CA PRO A 113 44.19 21.43 47.19
C PRO A 113 44.31 21.43 45.66
N LYS A 114 45.32 22.12 45.09
CA LYS A 114 45.54 22.16 43.64
C LYS A 114 45.98 20.81 43.08
N THR A 115 46.87 20.12 43.77
CA THR A 115 47.41 18.81 43.38
C THR A 115 46.38 17.70 43.54
N THR A 116 45.55 17.74 44.58
CA THR A 116 44.46 16.78 44.80
C THR A 116 43.41 16.85 43.70
N VAL A 117 42.99 18.06 43.30
CA VAL A 117 42.02 18.24 42.21
C VAL A 117 42.55 17.69 40.89
N GLN A 118 43.84 17.88 40.59
CA GLN A 118 44.44 17.34 39.37
C GLN A 118 44.46 15.82 39.37
N GLN A 119 44.92 15.18 40.45
CA GLN A 119 44.97 13.72 40.55
C GLN A 119 43.57 13.07 40.52
N VAL A 120 42.57 13.70 41.16
CA VAL A 120 41.18 13.23 41.08
C VAL A 120 40.65 13.34 39.66
N ARG A 121 40.94 14.43 38.94
CA ARG A 121 40.57 14.56 37.52
C ARG A 121 41.20 13.44 36.68
N ASP A 122 42.47 13.10 36.93
CA ASP A 122 43.15 12.02 36.19
C ASP A 122 42.47 10.66 36.42
N VAL A 123 42.09 10.33 37.67
CA VAL A 123 41.33 9.11 37.99
C VAL A 123 39.95 9.10 37.32
N LEU A 124 39.25 10.23 37.29
CA LEU A 124 37.94 10.34 36.64
C LEU A 124 38.05 10.22 35.12
N GLN A 125 39.11 10.75 34.51
CA GLN A 125 39.38 10.58 33.09
C GLN A 125 39.66 9.11 32.74
N GLU A 126 40.45 8.41 33.56
CA GLU A 126 40.72 6.98 33.42
C GLU A 126 39.44 6.15 33.55
N PHE A 127 38.59 6.47 34.53
CA PHE A 127 37.28 5.82 34.66
C PHE A 127 36.39 6.06 33.43
N ALA A 128 36.36 7.28 32.90
CA ALA A 128 35.55 7.62 31.74
C ALA A 128 36.02 6.89 30.47
N SER A 129 37.34 6.74 30.26
CA SER A 129 37.86 5.99 29.10
C SER A 129 37.55 4.49 29.20
N GLU A 130 37.67 3.91 30.39
CA GLU A 130 37.30 2.51 30.64
C GLU A 130 35.80 2.27 30.45
N LEU A 131 34.96 3.20 30.90
CA LEU A 131 33.50 3.13 30.73
C LEU A 131 33.10 3.18 29.26
N PHE A 132 33.77 4.01 28.45
CA PHE A 132 33.53 4.09 27.01
C PHE A 132 33.81 2.77 26.30
N ILE A 133 34.89 2.07 26.68
CA ILE A 133 35.26 0.76 26.10
C ILE A 133 34.27 -0.33 26.51
N LEU A 134 33.73 -0.26 27.73
CA LEU A 134 32.77 -1.23 28.25
C LEU A 134 31.40 -1.17 27.55
N ASP A 135 31.07 -0.03 26.93
CA ASP A 135 29.77 0.25 26.29
C ASP A 135 28.59 -0.10 27.21
N PHE A 136 28.63 0.41 28.44
CA PHE A 136 27.59 0.19 29.45
C PHE A 136 27.01 1.52 29.93
N LYS A 137 25.67 1.58 29.99
CA LYS A 137 24.94 2.73 30.50
C LYS A 137 24.68 2.55 32.00
N ALA A 138 25.15 3.48 32.82
CA ALA A 138 25.08 3.39 34.28
C ALA A 138 23.65 3.33 34.85
N ASP A 139 22.67 3.86 34.11
CA ASP A 139 21.25 3.86 34.46
C ASP A 139 20.51 2.57 34.02
N LYS A 140 21.19 1.63 33.37
CA LYS A 140 20.56 0.43 32.82
C LYS A 140 20.30 -0.62 33.90
N ASP A 141 19.03 -0.96 34.10
CA ASP A 141 18.60 -2.09 34.91
C ASP A 141 18.53 -3.37 34.06
N CYS A 142 19.38 -4.35 34.36
CA CYS A 142 19.38 -5.64 33.67
C CYS A 142 18.11 -6.47 33.94
N ALA A 143 17.42 -6.25 35.06
CA ALA A 143 16.17 -6.94 35.36
C ALA A 143 15.03 -6.56 34.39
N GLU A 144 15.09 -5.34 33.83
CA GLU A 144 14.10 -4.85 32.86
C GLU A 144 14.09 -5.68 31.57
N ILE A 145 15.22 -6.30 31.20
CA ILE A 145 15.35 -7.16 30.00
C ILE A 145 14.41 -8.36 30.07
N VAL A 146 14.22 -8.93 31.26
CA VAL A 146 13.39 -10.12 31.47
C VAL A 146 11.96 -9.74 31.84
N ASN A 147 11.80 -8.68 32.64
CA ASN A 147 10.52 -8.30 33.22
C ASN A 147 9.66 -7.43 32.30
N THR A 148 10.27 -6.70 31.36
CA THR A 148 9.57 -5.73 30.52
C THR A 148 9.82 -6.00 29.04
N SER A 149 8.80 -5.75 28.21
CA SER A 149 8.89 -5.91 26.75
C SER A 149 9.78 -4.84 26.07
N THR A 150 10.03 -3.71 26.72
CA THR A 150 10.81 -2.57 26.19
C THR A 150 12.29 -2.62 26.56
N GLY A 151 12.65 -3.27 27.67
CA GLY A 151 14.03 -3.31 28.18
C GLY A 151 14.98 -4.18 27.34
N ALA A 152 14.44 -5.21 26.68
CA ALA A 152 15.22 -6.13 25.85
C ALA A 152 15.44 -5.62 24.43
N LYS A 153 16.69 -5.66 23.97
CA LYS A 153 17.08 -5.52 22.57
C LYS A 153 16.41 -6.62 21.75
N TRP A 154 16.40 -7.86 22.25
CA TRP A 154 15.70 -9.01 21.66
C TRP A 154 14.23 -9.12 22.10
N ASN A 155 13.52 -7.99 22.08
CA ASN A 155 12.06 -8.04 22.19
C ASN A 155 11.41 -8.66 20.92
N LEU A 156 10.15 -9.07 20.99
CA LEU A 156 9.50 -9.79 19.87
C LEU A 156 9.42 -8.94 18.59
N ALA A 157 9.10 -7.65 18.73
CA ALA A 157 9.00 -6.74 17.60
C ALA A 157 10.36 -6.55 16.90
N ASN A 158 11.42 -6.35 17.68
CA ASN A 158 12.79 -6.20 17.20
C ASN A 158 13.31 -7.51 16.59
N ALA A 159 12.95 -8.67 17.15
CA ALA A 159 13.32 -9.97 16.60
C ALA A 159 12.64 -10.24 15.24
N ILE A 160 11.36 -9.89 15.11
CA ILE A 160 10.62 -9.94 13.83
C ILE A 160 11.25 -8.97 12.82
N TYR A 161 11.58 -7.75 13.26
CA TYR A 161 12.26 -6.77 12.43
C TYR A 161 13.63 -7.27 11.94
N PHE A 162 14.44 -7.84 12.84
CA PHE A 162 15.70 -8.50 12.49
C PHE A 162 15.48 -9.57 11.41
N CYS A 163 14.50 -10.46 11.62
CA CYS A 163 14.13 -11.50 10.64
C CYS A 163 13.78 -10.91 9.26
N ALA A 164 13.00 -9.82 9.24
CA ALA A 164 12.66 -9.12 8.01
C ALA A 164 13.91 -8.55 7.32
N THR A 165 14.83 -7.94 8.07
CA THR A 165 16.07 -7.40 7.50
C THR A 165 17.03 -8.47 6.95
N VAL A 166 17.01 -9.68 7.51
CA VAL A 166 17.79 -10.83 7.02
C VAL A 166 17.23 -11.32 5.69
N ILE A 167 15.93 -11.60 5.59
CA ILE A 167 15.33 -12.13 4.35
C ILE A 167 15.29 -11.12 3.21
N THR A 168 15.23 -9.83 3.55
CA THR A 168 15.31 -8.72 2.58
C THR A 168 16.74 -8.35 2.22
N THR A 169 17.74 -9.01 2.83
CA THR A 169 19.17 -8.75 2.61
C THR A 169 19.60 -7.29 2.90
N ILE A 170 18.84 -6.57 3.74
CA ILE A 170 19.19 -5.19 4.15
C ILE A 170 20.32 -5.21 5.17
N GLY A 171 20.17 -6.01 6.23
CA GLY A 171 21.24 -6.28 7.20
C GLY A 171 21.84 -5.06 7.91
N TYR A 172 21.04 -4.23 8.61
CA TYR A 172 21.55 -3.03 9.31
C TYR A 172 22.63 -3.30 10.37
N GLY A 173 22.70 -4.49 10.95
CA GLY A 173 23.73 -4.86 11.93
C GLY A 173 23.56 -4.30 13.35
N HIS A 174 22.58 -3.42 13.60
CA HIS A 174 22.30 -2.91 14.96
C HIS A 174 21.87 -4.01 15.96
N ILE A 175 21.17 -5.04 15.50
CA ILE A 175 20.81 -6.25 16.25
C ILE A 175 21.32 -7.44 15.46
N THR A 176 22.14 -8.27 16.10
CA THR A 176 22.77 -9.45 15.50
C THR A 176 22.89 -10.55 16.56
N PRO A 177 22.75 -11.82 16.16
CA PRO A 177 22.88 -12.93 17.11
C PRO A 177 24.33 -13.06 17.57
N SER A 178 24.53 -12.95 18.88
CA SER A 178 25.85 -13.10 19.49
C SER A 178 26.17 -14.56 19.76
N THR A 179 25.15 -15.39 19.99
CA THR A 179 25.32 -16.80 20.35
C THR A 179 25.75 -17.65 19.15
N PHE A 180 26.48 -18.74 19.43
CA PHE A 180 26.88 -19.70 18.41
C PHE A 180 25.68 -20.29 17.67
N TRP A 181 24.66 -20.73 18.41
CA TRP A 181 23.44 -21.30 17.86
C TRP A 181 22.57 -20.28 17.13
N GLY A 182 22.54 -19.02 17.60
CA GLY A 182 21.86 -17.93 16.91
C GLY A 182 22.50 -17.63 15.56
N ARG A 183 23.84 -17.65 15.46
CA ARG A 183 24.56 -17.44 14.18
C ARG A 183 24.28 -18.57 13.19
N ILE A 184 24.34 -19.84 13.62
CA ILE A 184 24.00 -20.98 12.75
C ILE A 184 22.55 -20.89 12.29
N SER A 185 21.63 -20.60 13.21
CA SER A 185 20.21 -20.44 12.88
C SER A 185 19.99 -19.31 11.89
N CYS A 186 20.73 -18.20 12.00
CA CYS A 186 20.69 -17.09 11.05
C CYS A 186 21.11 -17.50 9.62
N ILE A 187 22.13 -18.33 9.49
CA ILE A 187 22.59 -18.84 8.18
C ILE A 187 21.48 -19.69 7.56
N ILE A 188 20.96 -20.67 8.30
CA ILE A 188 19.91 -21.57 7.82
C ILE A 188 18.64 -20.78 7.47
N TYR A 189 18.25 -19.85 8.33
CA TYR A 189 17.10 -18.98 8.13
C TYR A 189 17.25 -18.10 6.88
N GLY A 190 18.45 -17.59 6.61
CA GLY A 190 18.76 -16.84 5.39
C GLY A 190 18.64 -17.69 4.12
N VAL A 191 19.22 -18.90 4.13
CA VAL A 191 19.20 -19.83 2.98
C VAL A 191 17.77 -20.15 2.53
N ILE A 192 16.84 -20.31 3.47
CA ILE A 192 15.42 -20.59 3.15
C ILE A 192 14.64 -19.30 2.88
N GLY A 193 14.87 -18.26 3.69
CA GLY A 193 14.09 -17.04 3.66
C GLY A 193 14.34 -16.16 2.43
N ILE A 194 15.58 -16.10 1.94
CA ILE A 194 15.93 -15.26 0.78
C ILE A 194 15.19 -15.73 -0.49
N PRO A 195 15.22 -17.03 -0.90
CA PRO A 195 14.42 -17.50 -2.02
C PRO A 195 12.91 -17.24 -1.86
N MET A 196 12.36 -17.46 -0.65
CA MET A 196 10.95 -17.17 -0.37
C MET A 196 10.63 -15.67 -0.57
N MET A 197 11.49 -14.77 -0.09
CA MET A 197 11.33 -13.33 -0.27
C MET A 197 11.42 -12.91 -1.75
N LEU A 198 12.30 -13.54 -2.54
CA LEU A 198 12.41 -13.28 -3.98
C LEU A 198 11.14 -13.68 -4.74
N ILE A 199 10.57 -14.84 -4.41
CA ILE A 199 9.28 -15.29 -4.99
C ILE A 199 8.18 -14.29 -4.63
N TYR A 200 8.10 -13.88 -3.36
CA TYR A 200 7.14 -12.86 -2.93
C TYR A 200 7.32 -11.53 -3.67
N LEU A 201 8.57 -11.09 -3.87
CA LEU A 201 8.89 -9.84 -4.58
C LEU A 201 8.50 -9.90 -6.06
N ALA A 202 8.69 -11.03 -6.73
CA ALA A 202 8.27 -11.21 -8.12
C ALA A 202 6.73 -11.10 -8.25
N VAL A 203 6.02 -11.69 -7.30
CA VAL A 203 4.56 -11.72 -7.29
C VAL A 203 3.97 -10.34 -6.97
N ILE A 204 4.49 -9.64 -5.97
CA ILE A 204 4.06 -8.28 -5.64
C ILE A 204 4.44 -7.30 -6.77
N GLY A 205 5.60 -7.49 -7.42
CA GLY A 205 6.02 -6.71 -8.58
C GLY A 205 5.03 -6.84 -9.74
N ASN A 206 4.56 -8.05 -10.03
CA ASN A 206 3.52 -8.29 -11.03
C ASN A 206 2.18 -7.65 -10.66
N LEU A 207 1.80 -7.67 -9.37
CA LEU A 207 0.59 -7.01 -8.89
C LEU A 207 0.68 -5.49 -9.04
N LEU A 208 1.81 -4.90 -8.64
CA LEU A 208 2.08 -3.47 -8.79
C LEU A 208 2.05 -3.07 -10.26
N ALA A 209 2.68 -3.84 -11.15
CA ALA A 209 2.65 -3.57 -12.60
C ALA A 209 1.21 -3.62 -13.16
N LYS A 210 0.41 -4.62 -12.75
CA LYS A 210 -1.01 -4.70 -13.12
C LYS A 210 -1.79 -3.51 -12.58
N ALA A 211 -1.59 -3.14 -11.32
CA ALA A 211 -2.23 -2.00 -10.69
C ALA A 211 -1.86 -0.69 -11.40
N PHE A 212 -0.58 -0.46 -11.70
CA PHE A 212 -0.12 0.69 -12.48
C PHE A 212 -0.73 0.71 -13.87
N ARG A 213 -0.77 -0.42 -14.59
CA ARG A 213 -1.42 -0.51 -15.90
C ARG A 213 -2.91 -0.20 -15.80
N THR A 214 -3.62 -0.73 -14.80
CA THR A 214 -5.03 -0.44 -14.58
C THR A 214 -5.25 1.03 -14.25
N ILE A 215 -4.44 1.64 -13.38
CA ILE A 215 -4.53 3.06 -13.04
C ILE A 215 -4.25 3.92 -14.28
N TYR A 216 -3.17 3.63 -15.01
CA TYR A 216 -2.78 4.36 -16.21
C TYR A 216 -3.86 4.30 -17.31
N VAL A 217 -4.36 3.09 -17.59
CA VAL A 217 -5.45 2.90 -18.54
C VAL A 217 -6.73 3.53 -18.01
N ASN A 218 -7.06 3.44 -16.73
CA ASN A 218 -8.27 4.07 -16.21
C ASN A 218 -8.19 5.60 -16.28
N ILE A 219 -7.02 6.21 -16.08
CA ILE A 219 -6.83 7.66 -16.23
C ILE A 219 -6.94 8.08 -17.72
N ILE A 220 -6.33 7.34 -18.65
CA ILE A 220 -6.29 7.69 -20.07
C ILE A 220 -7.56 7.26 -20.81
N CYS A 221 -8.04 6.03 -20.59
CA CYS A 221 -9.31 5.55 -21.12
C CYS A 221 -10.52 6.15 -20.41
N CYS A 222 -10.50 6.60 -19.15
CA CYS A 222 -11.63 7.40 -18.67
C CYS A 222 -11.75 8.70 -19.46
N ARG A 223 -10.64 9.31 -19.89
CA ARG A 223 -10.69 10.50 -20.76
C ARG A 223 -11.21 10.17 -22.17
N CYS A 224 -10.72 9.10 -22.82
CA CYS A 224 -11.20 8.69 -24.15
C CYS A 224 -12.62 8.10 -24.17
N PHE A 225 -13.00 7.34 -23.14
CA PHE A 225 -14.32 6.71 -23.02
C PHE A 225 -15.38 7.75 -22.61
N TYR A 226 -15.05 8.68 -21.69
CA TYR A 226 -15.89 9.83 -21.39
C TYR A 226 -16.17 10.66 -22.66
N ASP A 227 -15.14 10.94 -23.47
CA ASP A 227 -15.31 11.66 -24.74
C ASP A 227 -16.15 10.88 -25.76
N THR A 228 -15.99 9.57 -25.84
CA THR A 228 -16.77 8.74 -26.78
C THR A 228 -18.24 8.64 -26.37
N PHE A 229 -18.54 8.51 -25.08
CA PHE A 229 -19.90 8.53 -24.55
C PHE A 229 -20.56 9.91 -24.71
N ARG A 230 -19.82 11.00 -24.48
CA ARG A 230 -20.28 12.37 -24.71
C ARG A 230 -20.70 12.58 -26.17
N ARG A 231 -19.89 12.15 -27.14
CA ARG A 231 -20.20 12.25 -28.59
C ARG A 231 -21.43 11.44 -29.00
N LYS A 232 -21.62 10.23 -28.45
CA LYS A 232 -22.82 9.40 -28.72
C LYS A 232 -24.09 10.04 -28.17
N ARG A 233 -24.04 10.65 -26.98
CA ARG A 233 -25.20 11.32 -26.35
C ARG A 233 -25.62 12.57 -27.12
N GLN A 234 -24.67 13.32 -27.67
CA GLN A 234 -24.94 14.48 -28.55
C GLN A 234 -25.63 14.06 -29.85
N LYS A 235 -25.10 13.05 -30.57
CA LYS A 235 -25.71 12.56 -31.82
C LYS A 235 -27.15 12.04 -31.65
N HIS A 236 -27.50 11.49 -30.48
CA HIS A 236 -28.87 11.05 -30.19
C HIS A 236 -29.83 12.22 -29.99
N ARG A 237 -29.39 13.30 -29.32
CA ARG A 237 -30.20 14.52 -29.14
C ARG A 237 -30.44 15.24 -30.47
N GLU A 238 -29.42 15.32 -31.32
CA GLU A 238 -29.56 15.91 -32.67
C GLU A 238 -30.56 15.14 -33.54
N ARG A 239 -30.57 13.80 -33.47
CA ARG A 239 -31.55 12.99 -34.20
C ARG A 239 -32.97 13.23 -33.73
N LEU A 240 -33.19 13.30 -32.41
CA LEU A 240 -34.51 13.58 -31.84
C LEU A 240 -35.02 14.96 -32.26
N LEU A 241 -34.17 15.98 -32.20
CA LEU A 241 -34.52 17.33 -32.64
C LEU A 241 -34.88 17.38 -34.13
N LYS A 242 -34.11 16.70 -34.98
CA LYS A 242 -34.41 16.59 -36.42
C LYS A 242 -35.73 15.85 -36.67
N TRP A 243 -35.99 14.78 -35.92
CA TRP A 243 -37.22 13.99 -36.06
C TRP A 243 -38.45 14.80 -35.63
N GLU A 244 -38.33 15.57 -34.54
CA GLU A 244 -39.38 16.45 -34.04
C GLU A 244 -39.66 17.63 -34.99
N GLN A 245 -38.63 18.20 -35.62
CA GLN A 245 -38.78 19.22 -36.65
C GLN A 245 -39.47 18.67 -37.90
N ALA A 246 -39.09 17.47 -38.35
CA ALA A 246 -39.70 16.82 -39.51
C ALA A 246 -41.18 16.47 -39.27
N LEU A 247 -41.52 16.00 -38.06
CA LEU A 247 -42.92 15.76 -37.70
C LEU A 247 -43.76 17.04 -37.76
N ARG A 248 -43.22 18.14 -37.22
CA ARG A 248 -43.91 19.42 -37.26
C ARG A 248 -44.15 19.90 -38.68
N GLN A 249 -43.16 19.82 -39.55
CA GLN A 249 -43.35 20.18 -40.97
C GLN A 249 -44.47 19.36 -41.61
N HIS A 250 -44.51 18.06 -41.33
CA HIS A 250 -45.59 17.19 -41.83
C HIS A 250 -46.97 17.60 -41.31
N GLU A 251 -47.09 17.92 -40.01
CA GLU A 251 -48.35 18.40 -39.40
C GLU A 251 -48.79 19.74 -40.01
N GLU A 252 -47.86 20.67 -40.22
CA GLU A 252 -48.15 21.97 -40.84
C GLU A 252 -48.61 21.83 -42.30
N ASP A 253 -47.95 20.96 -43.08
CA ASP A 253 -48.32 20.67 -44.47
C ASP A 253 -49.68 19.97 -44.58
N GLU A 254 -50.00 19.11 -43.61
CA GLU A 254 -51.31 18.45 -43.54
C GLU A 254 -52.42 19.43 -43.14
N ALA A 255 -52.17 20.33 -42.18
CA ALA A 255 -53.10 21.39 -41.81
C ALA A 255 -53.40 22.33 -42.98
N ARG A 256 -52.37 22.75 -43.74
CA ARG A 256 -52.54 23.55 -44.97
C ARG A 256 -53.38 22.82 -46.00
N ARG A 257 -53.15 21.53 -46.23
CA ARG A 257 -53.94 20.71 -47.18
C ARG A 257 -55.41 20.61 -46.77
N ARG A 258 -55.70 20.56 -45.47
CA ARG A 258 -57.07 20.48 -44.94
C ARG A 258 -57.74 21.85 -44.73
N GLY A 259 -57.05 22.95 -45.02
CA GLY A 259 -57.56 24.32 -44.80
C GLY A 259 -57.73 24.70 -43.33
N LEU A 260 -57.04 24.01 -42.42
CA LEU A 260 -57.09 24.25 -40.97
C LEU A 260 -56.02 25.28 -40.56
N PRO A 261 -56.25 26.06 -39.49
CA PRO A 261 -55.23 26.96 -38.96
C PRO A 261 -54.00 26.17 -38.49
N VAL A 262 -52.82 26.68 -38.79
CA VAL A 262 -51.54 26.04 -38.45
C VAL A 262 -51.40 25.98 -36.92
N PRO A 263 -51.03 24.82 -36.34
CA PRO A 263 -50.87 24.70 -34.90
C PRO A 263 -49.74 25.63 -34.40
N PRO A 264 -49.92 26.31 -33.25
CA PRO A 264 -48.90 27.19 -32.72
C PRO A 264 -47.63 26.40 -32.35
N PRO A 265 -46.43 27.02 -32.45
CA PRO A 265 -45.20 26.35 -32.09
C PRO A 265 -45.24 25.92 -30.63
N LYS A 266 -44.86 24.65 -30.36
CA LYS A 266 -44.68 24.16 -28.99
C LYS A 266 -43.61 25.01 -28.31
N VAL A 267 -44.03 25.84 -27.36
CA VAL A 267 -43.11 26.60 -26.52
C VAL A 267 -42.36 25.57 -25.69
N SER A 268 -41.09 25.35 -25.99
CA SER A 268 -40.25 24.48 -25.18
C SER A 268 -40.09 25.17 -23.82
N CYS A 269 -40.90 24.79 -22.84
CA CYS A 269 -40.63 25.12 -21.44
C CYS A 269 -39.31 24.45 -21.06
N TYR A 270 -38.20 25.13 -21.33
CA TYR A 270 -36.95 24.87 -20.66
C TYR A 270 -37.18 25.23 -19.19
N PHE A 271 -37.56 24.24 -18.38
CA PHE A 271 -37.38 24.34 -16.95
C PHE A 271 -35.87 24.47 -16.71
N HIS A 272 -35.44 25.70 -16.48
CA HIS A 272 -34.06 26.07 -16.22
C HIS A 272 -33.71 25.58 -14.81
N ILE A 273 -33.45 24.27 -14.65
CA ILE A 273 -32.78 23.75 -13.45
C ILE A 273 -31.29 24.04 -13.61
N SER A 274 -30.92 25.31 -13.53
CA SER A 274 -29.56 25.73 -13.21
C SER A 274 -29.66 26.64 -12.00
N GLY A 275 -29.65 26.02 -10.83
CA GLY A 275 -29.77 26.74 -9.58
C GLY A 275 -29.50 25.80 -8.42
N PHE A 276 -28.27 25.28 -8.35
CA PHE A 276 -27.49 25.06 -7.11
C PHE A 276 -26.25 24.22 -7.45
N MET A 277 -25.15 24.89 -7.76
CA MET A 277 -23.87 24.70 -7.08
C MET A 277 -22.76 25.47 -7.82
N ALA A 278 -22.03 26.24 -7.01
CA ALA A 278 -20.71 26.81 -7.26
C ALA A 278 -20.59 28.02 -8.20
N SER A 279 -20.62 29.21 -7.60
CA SER A 279 -19.61 30.23 -7.90
C SER A 279 -19.41 31.13 -6.68
N SER A 280 -18.41 30.80 -5.87
CA SER A 280 -17.77 31.69 -4.92
C SER A 280 -17.04 32.81 -5.69
N ASN A 281 -17.47 34.06 -5.53
CA ASN A 281 -16.64 35.23 -5.83
C ASN A 281 -15.55 35.38 -4.75
N PRO A 282 -14.39 35.96 -5.08
CA PRO A 282 -14.21 37.36 -4.73
C PRO A 282 -13.53 38.26 -5.78
N ILE A 283 -14.03 39.50 -5.83
CA ILE A 283 -13.32 40.78 -5.85
C ILE A 283 -12.62 41.23 -7.15
N THR A 284 -13.35 42.12 -7.83
CA THR A 284 -12.90 43.22 -8.67
C THR A 284 -12.11 44.26 -7.87
N ALA A 285 -10.92 44.66 -8.35
CA ALA A 285 -10.32 45.96 -8.06
C ALA A 285 -10.24 46.75 -9.36
N VAL A 286 -11.05 47.81 -9.44
CA VAL A 286 -11.15 48.75 -10.57
C VAL A 286 -10.08 49.83 -10.39
N ARG A 287 -9.44 50.16 -11.50
CA ARG A 287 -8.49 51.26 -11.70
C ARG A 287 -9.28 52.45 -12.25
N THR A 288 -9.31 53.55 -11.49
CA THR A 288 -9.34 54.95 -11.97
C THR A 288 -8.85 55.82 -10.83
#